data_AF-A0A061AWC7-F1
#
_entry.id   AF-A0A061AWC7-F1
#
_cell.length_a   1.000
_cell.length_b   1.000
_cell.length_c   1.000
_cell.angle_alpha   90.00
_cell.angle_beta   90.00
_cell.angle_gamma   90.00
#
_symmetry.space_group_name_H-M   'P 1'
#
loop_
_entity.id
_entity.type
_entity.pdbx_description
1 polymer ?
#
loop_
_entity_poly.entity_id
_entity_poly.type
_entity_poly.pdbx_seq_one_letter_code
_entity_poly.pdbx_strand_id
1 'polypeptide(L)'
;MAFKGVILVLAFYCCYYIGWFLKHEVGVSSVFEKEKDVVDWKYAQNEVKRVFKETWAHYEKDAWGKDVYQPLSQKGKNMGPQPLGWIIVDSLDTMLLMGLEEEFKTAESWVENELTYDIDYEVNVFETTIRMLGGLLSAFYLSKNDMFLDKAVDLADRLIGGFDSPSGLPYASVNLKTKKGVKSHADGGASSTAEVSTLQLEFKYLAKLTGEKLYWEKAEHIMKVLDDNHPRDGLAPIYVHPDTGKYQGKLIRLGSRGDSYYEYLLKQYLQTEEREPVYNTMYQESVRGMKDNLLRKSRPNGLAFLGELENGINGRFSNKMDHLVCFIGGLFALGATEGLTLEQARKSSQWNQLKEEDMMLAKDITHTCWQMYERTATGLSPEIVVFNTHDTSTEDFYIKPNDKHCLQRPETVESLFILYRITKDPIYRKWGWEIFKSFEKYTKTPQGSYTSLKDVTSIPPKMSDNMESFWLAETLKYLYLLFDDTNLMPLNEVVFNTEAHPFPVFSMNPLFSTGWKRSTPGEPGAGAAGVVEEPKKQNVRPPVDEAVDSGKEKKISAAAAPGTEKKLVDDTKKVKNAPAAAEPAKAAIDELKEIKEKSNEKELEVEDPANAKIRERLQNGDNVNEIIEDMIDM
;
A
#
# COMPACT_ATOMS: atom_id res chain seq x y z
N MET A 1 2.25 56.02 57.37
CA MET A 1 1.98 54.60 57.05
C MET A 1 0.80 54.40 56.09
N ALA A 2 -0.19 55.30 56.01
CA ALA A 2 -1.35 55.13 55.12
C ALA A 2 -1.07 55.21 53.60
N PHE A 3 -0.05 55.98 53.16
CA PHE A 3 0.21 56.19 51.73
C PHE A 3 0.81 54.97 51.01
N LYS A 4 1.59 54.15 51.71
CA LYS A 4 2.17 52.90 51.15
C LYS A 4 1.11 51.80 50.97
N GLY A 5 0.08 51.77 51.81
CA GLY A 5 -1.02 50.82 51.71
C GLY A 5 -1.91 51.08 50.49
N VAL A 6 -2.18 52.34 50.18
CA VAL A 6 -3.01 52.72 49.02
C VAL A 6 -2.32 52.38 47.69
N ILE A 7 -1.00 52.57 47.60
CA ILE A 7 -0.23 52.21 46.39
C ILE A 7 -0.22 50.69 46.18
N LEU A 8 -0.10 49.89 47.24
CA LEU A 8 -0.13 48.42 47.14
C LEU A 8 -1.51 47.90 46.73
N VAL A 9 -2.60 48.50 47.23
CA VAL A 9 -3.96 48.12 46.84
C VAL A 9 -4.25 48.49 45.39
N LEU A 10 -3.81 49.67 44.93
CA LEU A 10 -3.95 50.08 43.52
C LEU A 10 -3.12 49.19 42.59
N ALA A 11 -1.91 48.79 42.98
CA ALA A 11 -1.09 47.87 42.20
C ALA A 11 -1.74 46.48 42.08
N PHE A 12 -2.30 45.96 43.18
CA PHE A 12 -3.04 44.69 43.16
C PHE A 12 -4.30 44.78 42.29
N TYR A 13 -5.02 45.89 42.36
CA TYR A 13 -6.22 46.10 41.56
C TYR A 13 -5.89 46.21 40.06
N CYS A 14 -4.80 46.91 39.70
CA CYS A 14 -4.30 46.96 38.32
C CYS A 14 -3.84 45.58 37.82
N CYS A 15 -3.10 44.81 38.61
CA CYS A 15 -2.69 43.45 38.22
C CYS A 15 -3.89 42.52 38.04
N TYR A 16 -4.90 42.63 38.89
CA TYR A 16 -6.13 41.86 38.77
C TYR A 16 -6.91 42.24 37.51
N TYR A 17 -7.04 43.54 37.21
CA TYR A 17 -7.76 44.00 36.01
C TYR A 17 -7.01 43.67 34.72
N ILE A 18 -5.68 43.78 34.70
CA ILE A 18 -4.84 43.36 33.57
C ILE A 18 -4.95 41.84 33.37
N GLY A 19 -4.90 41.05 34.45
CA GLY A 19 -5.12 39.61 34.38
C GLY A 19 -6.51 39.22 33.89
N TRP A 20 -7.55 39.95 34.32
CA TRP A 20 -8.93 39.74 33.87
C TRP A 20 -9.14 40.13 32.40
N PHE A 21 -8.56 41.25 31.97
CA PHE A 21 -8.61 41.77 30.59
C PHE A 21 -7.84 40.87 29.61
N LEU A 22 -6.65 40.41 29.98
CA LEU A 22 -5.89 39.41 29.21
C LEU A 22 -6.65 38.08 29.09
N LYS A 23 -7.40 37.71 30.13
CA LYS A 23 -8.19 36.46 30.15
C LYS A 23 -9.45 36.51 29.27
N HIS A 24 -10.13 37.64 29.20
CA HIS A 24 -11.46 37.73 28.56
C HIS A 24 -11.49 38.48 27.21
N GLU A 25 -10.63 39.47 26.98
CA GLU A 25 -10.63 40.23 25.72
C GLU A 25 -9.50 39.84 24.77
N VAL A 26 -8.33 39.46 25.29
CA VAL A 26 -7.16 39.08 24.48
C VAL A 26 -7.01 37.56 24.31
N GLY A 27 -7.83 36.76 25.02
CA GLY A 27 -7.79 35.30 24.92
C GLY A 27 -6.47 34.68 25.38
N VAL A 28 -5.76 35.28 26.34
CA VAL A 28 -4.42 34.82 26.76
C VAL A 28 -4.46 33.49 27.55
N SER A 29 -5.63 33.00 27.93
CA SER A 29 -5.77 31.60 28.37
C SER A 29 -5.49 30.60 27.24
N SER A 30 -5.68 30.97 25.97
CA SER A 30 -5.33 30.10 24.84
C SER A 30 -3.90 30.29 24.32
N VAL A 31 -3.16 31.29 24.82
CA VAL A 31 -1.80 31.62 24.34
C VAL A 31 -0.72 30.92 25.17
N PHE A 32 -1.02 30.50 26.41
CA PHE A 32 -0.08 29.75 27.26
C PHE A 32 -0.51 28.32 27.56
N GLU A 33 -1.59 27.83 26.93
CA GLU A 33 -2.07 26.45 27.00
C GLU A 33 -1.97 25.73 25.64
N LYS A 34 -1.08 26.22 24.77
CA LYS A 34 -0.48 25.42 23.70
C LYS A 34 0.82 24.83 24.24
N GLU A 35 0.71 24.01 25.28
CA GLU A 35 1.76 23.01 25.52
C GLU A 35 1.85 22.18 24.24
N LYS A 36 3.05 22.18 23.65
CA LYS A 36 3.37 21.37 22.50
C LYS A 36 2.98 19.92 22.82
N ASP A 37 1.96 19.40 22.15
CA ASP A 37 1.70 17.95 22.01
C ASP A 37 2.88 17.32 21.22
N VAL A 38 4.07 17.33 21.82
CA VAL A 38 5.20 16.54 21.34
C VAL A 38 4.93 15.14 21.85
N VAL A 39 4.29 14.34 21.00
CA VAL A 39 4.15 12.91 21.23
C VAL A 39 5.55 12.33 21.39
N ASP A 40 5.80 11.71 22.53
CA ASP A 40 6.99 10.87 22.70
C ASP A 40 6.83 9.64 21.80
N TRP A 41 7.64 9.58 20.74
CA TRP A 41 7.57 8.48 19.77
C TRP A 41 7.97 7.15 20.38
N LYS A 42 8.84 7.15 21.40
CA LYS A 42 9.15 5.92 22.13
C LYS A 42 7.95 5.43 22.93
N TYR A 43 7.19 6.35 23.52
CA TYR A 43 5.91 6.02 24.14
C TYR A 43 4.93 5.44 23.11
N ALA A 44 4.74 6.10 21.96
CA ALA A 44 3.86 5.61 20.89
C ALA A 44 4.27 4.20 20.41
N GLN A 45 5.56 3.98 20.20
CA GLN A 45 6.11 2.67 19.84
C GLN A 45 5.80 1.60 20.90
N ASN A 46 5.93 1.93 22.19
CA ASN A 46 5.63 1.01 23.28
C ASN A 46 4.14 0.70 23.39
N GLU A 47 3.26 1.65 23.09
CA GLU A 47 1.81 1.40 23.03
C GLU A 47 1.44 0.43 21.91
N VAL A 48 2.08 0.54 20.73
CA VAL A 48 1.92 -0.44 19.65
C VAL A 48 2.36 -1.84 20.11
N LYS A 49 3.53 -1.93 20.79
CA LYS A 49 4.02 -3.20 21.37
C LYS A 49 3.06 -3.76 22.42
N ARG A 50 2.44 -2.91 23.25
CA ARG A 50 1.42 -3.33 24.23
C ARG A 50 0.20 -3.91 23.54
N VAL A 51 -0.32 -3.25 22.51
CA VAL A 51 -1.47 -3.72 21.72
C VAL A 51 -1.17 -5.05 21.03
N PHE A 52 0.04 -5.24 20.50
CA PHE A 52 0.49 -6.53 19.98
C PHE A 52 0.40 -7.61 21.05
N LYS A 53 1.02 -7.39 22.23
CA LYS A 53 1.01 -8.35 23.35
C LYS A 53 -0.41 -8.68 23.83
N GLU A 54 -1.28 -7.68 23.93
CA GLU A 54 -2.70 -7.89 24.28
C GLU A 54 -3.40 -8.77 23.26
N THR A 55 -3.27 -8.43 21.97
CA THR A 55 -3.88 -9.21 20.87
C THR A 55 -3.35 -10.65 20.87
N TRP A 56 -2.03 -10.82 20.97
CA TRP A 56 -1.37 -12.12 20.96
C TRP A 56 -1.77 -12.99 22.15
N ALA A 57 -1.78 -12.45 23.37
CA ALA A 57 -2.19 -13.20 24.55
C ALA A 57 -3.64 -13.71 24.47
N HIS A 58 -4.52 -12.94 23.82
CA HIS A 58 -5.89 -13.35 23.55
C HIS A 58 -5.97 -14.46 22.49
N TYR A 59 -5.23 -14.33 21.39
CA TYR A 59 -5.12 -15.38 20.38
C TYR A 59 -4.56 -16.68 20.98
N GLU A 60 -3.47 -16.60 21.73
CA GLU A 60 -2.84 -17.75 22.39
C GLU A 60 -3.79 -18.44 23.37
N LYS A 61 -4.56 -17.67 24.13
CA LYS A 61 -5.55 -18.23 25.06
C LYS A 61 -6.73 -18.91 24.35
N ASP A 62 -7.30 -18.26 23.33
CA ASP A 62 -8.61 -18.62 22.79
C ASP A 62 -8.53 -19.49 21.51
N ALA A 63 -7.40 -19.43 20.78
CA ALA A 63 -7.27 -19.95 19.43
C ALA A 63 -5.85 -20.41 19.06
N TRP A 64 -5.02 -20.83 20.03
CA TRP A 64 -3.65 -21.27 19.76
C TRP A 64 -3.56 -22.31 18.64
N GLY A 65 -2.65 -22.06 17.70
CA GLY A 65 -2.42 -22.91 16.53
C GLY A 65 -3.54 -22.86 15.50
N LYS A 66 -4.51 -21.94 15.56
CA LYS A 66 -5.60 -21.82 14.59
C LYS A 66 -5.32 -20.74 13.55
N ASP A 67 -5.76 -20.97 12.32
CA ASP A 67 -5.54 -20.04 11.21
C ASP A 67 -6.45 -18.81 11.27
N VAL A 68 -7.66 -18.97 11.80
CA VAL A 68 -8.67 -17.91 11.91
C VAL A 68 -8.99 -17.72 13.37
N TYR A 69 -8.93 -16.47 13.83
CA TYR A 69 -9.30 -16.07 15.20
C TYR A 69 -10.50 -15.13 15.20
N GLN A 70 -11.45 -15.42 16.08
CA GLN A 70 -12.71 -14.69 16.26
C GLN A 70 -12.75 -14.10 17.68
N PRO A 71 -12.29 -12.84 17.88
CA PRO A 71 -12.07 -12.28 19.21
C PRO A 71 -13.35 -12.04 20.03
N LEU A 72 -14.50 -11.80 19.39
CA LEU A 72 -15.77 -11.58 20.09
C LEU A 72 -16.37 -12.88 20.59
N SER A 73 -16.29 -13.95 19.79
CA SER A 73 -16.76 -15.27 20.18
C SER A 73 -15.71 -16.11 20.91
N GLN A 74 -14.46 -15.64 20.96
CA GLN A 74 -13.31 -16.32 21.56
C GLN A 74 -13.10 -17.72 20.99
N LYS A 75 -13.17 -17.82 19.66
CA LYS A 75 -13.05 -19.08 18.93
C LYS A 75 -11.94 -19.02 17.90
N GLY A 76 -11.34 -20.18 17.65
CA GLY A 76 -10.44 -20.38 16.52
C GLY A 76 -10.89 -21.53 15.63
N LYS A 77 -10.55 -21.45 14.35
CA LYS A 77 -10.71 -22.56 13.39
C LYS A 77 -9.55 -22.59 12.41
N ASN A 78 -9.28 -23.76 11.86
CA ASN A 78 -8.34 -23.91 10.75
C ASN A 78 -9.07 -23.64 9.43
N MET A 79 -8.32 -23.18 8.42
CA MET A 79 -8.86 -23.09 7.07
C MET A 79 -9.04 -24.48 6.46
N GLY A 80 -8.05 -25.35 6.67
CA GLY A 80 -8.05 -26.74 6.22
C GLY A 80 -8.25 -27.77 7.34
N PRO A 81 -8.00 -29.06 7.06
CA PRO A 81 -8.09 -30.13 8.04
C PRO A 81 -7.02 -30.05 9.15
N GLN A 82 -5.92 -29.35 8.87
CA GLN A 82 -4.79 -29.08 9.77
C GLN A 82 -4.44 -27.59 9.70
N PRO A 83 -3.78 -27.03 10.73
CA PRO A 83 -3.41 -25.62 10.71
C PRO A 83 -2.30 -25.35 9.69
N LEU A 84 -2.38 -24.21 9.01
CA LEU A 84 -1.33 -23.71 8.14
C LEU A 84 -0.33 -22.83 8.91
N GLY A 85 -0.68 -22.42 10.13
CA GLY A 85 0.11 -21.48 10.92
C GLY A 85 -0.19 -20.03 10.59
N TRP A 86 -1.38 -19.75 10.05
CA TRP A 86 -1.73 -18.47 9.41
C TRP A 86 -1.50 -17.23 10.27
N ILE A 87 -1.76 -17.31 11.58
CA ILE A 87 -1.50 -16.20 12.51
C ILE A 87 -0.11 -16.33 13.14
N ILE A 88 0.35 -17.54 13.44
CA ILE A 88 1.62 -17.77 14.16
C ILE A 88 2.80 -17.37 13.30
N VAL A 89 2.91 -17.95 12.10
CA VAL A 89 4.03 -17.74 11.18
C VAL A 89 4.11 -16.28 10.75
N ASP A 90 2.95 -15.69 10.46
CA ASP A 90 2.81 -14.30 10.01
C ASP A 90 3.24 -13.28 11.08
N SER A 91 3.24 -13.69 12.36
CA SER A 91 3.58 -12.81 13.50
C SER A 91 5.03 -12.95 13.99
N LEU A 92 5.79 -13.94 13.50
CA LEU A 92 7.12 -14.29 14.03
C LEU A 92 8.11 -13.13 13.94
N ASP A 93 8.19 -12.49 12.78
CA ASP A 93 9.13 -11.40 12.53
C ASP A 93 8.75 -10.13 13.30
N THR A 94 7.46 -9.83 13.47
CA THR A 94 6.99 -8.74 14.33
C THR A 94 7.45 -8.96 15.77
N MET A 95 7.34 -10.19 16.30
CA MET A 95 7.83 -10.49 17.65
C MET A 95 9.34 -10.25 17.78
N LEU A 96 10.12 -10.69 16.78
CA LEU A 96 11.57 -10.46 16.75
C LEU A 96 11.91 -8.97 16.71
N LEU A 97 11.26 -8.20 15.83
CA LEU A 97 11.47 -6.75 15.70
C LEU A 97 11.06 -5.97 16.96
N MET A 98 10.03 -6.44 17.66
CA MET A 98 9.58 -5.83 18.92
C MET A 98 10.38 -6.30 20.14
N GLY A 99 11.26 -7.30 20.02
CA GLY A 99 11.96 -7.89 21.17
C GLY A 99 10.99 -8.57 22.15
N LEU A 100 10.12 -9.43 21.62
CA LEU A 100 9.14 -10.25 22.34
C LEU A 100 9.64 -11.69 22.43
N GLU A 101 10.70 -11.89 23.22
CA GLU A 101 11.41 -13.19 23.27
C GLU A 101 10.54 -14.34 23.79
N GLU A 102 9.69 -14.10 24.79
CA GLU A 102 8.83 -15.12 25.39
C GLU A 102 7.74 -15.60 24.41
N GLU A 103 7.06 -14.64 23.78
CA GLU A 103 6.05 -14.91 22.75
C GLU A 103 6.68 -15.61 21.54
N PHE A 104 7.85 -15.12 21.08
CA PHE A 104 8.58 -15.71 19.98
C PHE A 104 9.00 -17.15 20.27
N LYS A 105 9.52 -17.45 21.46
CA LYS A 105 9.93 -18.82 21.82
C LYS A 105 8.76 -19.79 21.84
N THR A 106 7.59 -19.33 22.26
CA THR A 106 6.35 -20.13 22.26
C THR A 106 5.90 -20.42 20.82
N ALA A 107 5.93 -19.39 19.95
CA ALA A 107 5.62 -19.53 18.53
C ALA A 107 6.63 -20.42 17.78
N GLU A 108 7.94 -20.21 18.01
CA GLU A 108 9.04 -20.99 17.44
C GLU A 108 8.89 -22.48 17.78
N SER A 109 8.58 -22.80 19.04
CA SER A 109 8.34 -24.18 19.46
C SER A 109 7.15 -24.81 18.75
N TRP A 110 6.07 -24.06 18.52
CA TRP A 110 4.93 -24.57 17.75
C TRP A 110 5.30 -24.84 16.28
N VAL A 111 6.07 -23.94 15.66
CA VAL A 111 6.53 -24.13 14.27
C VAL A 111 7.43 -25.36 14.15
N GLU A 112 8.32 -25.58 15.11
CA GLU A 112 9.21 -26.74 15.12
C GLU A 112 8.40 -28.04 15.24
N ASN A 113 7.50 -28.11 16.22
CA ASN A 113 6.90 -29.37 16.68
C ASN A 113 5.54 -29.70 16.06
N GLU A 114 4.75 -28.71 15.65
CA GLU A 114 3.36 -28.89 15.22
C GLU A 114 3.13 -28.54 13.74
N LEU A 115 3.88 -27.58 13.18
CA LEU A 115 3.68 -27.16 11.80
C LEU A 115 4.18 -28.22 10.81
N THR A 116 3.27 -28.68 9.93
CA THR A 116 3.57 -29.50 8.77
C THR A 116 2.78 -29.03 7.57
N TYR A 117 3.40 -28.98 6.40
CA TYR A 117 2.70 -28.72 5.15
C TYR A 117 2.36 -30.00 4.38
N ASP A 118 2.55 -31.18 4.97
CA ASP A 118 2.06 -32.44 4.38
C ASP A 118 0.55 -32.65 4.62
N ILE A 119 -0.23 -31.75 4.03
CA ILE A 119 -1.68 -31.66 4.23
C ILE A 119 -2.38 -31.93 2.89
N ASP A 120 -3.34 -32.85 2.88
CA ASP A 120 -4.20 -33.07 1.72
C ASP A 120 -5.27 -31.97 1.64
N TYR A 121 -4.84 -30.79 1.24
CA TYR A 121 -5.64 -29.58 1.19
C TYR A 121 -5.12 -28.63 0.11
N GLU A 122 -6.06 -27.98 -0.58
CA GLU A 122 -5.77 -26.96 -1.59
C GLU A 122 -5.59 -25.60 -0.91
N VAL A 123 -4.47 -24.95 -1.18
CA VAL A 123 -4.18 -23.60 -0.71
C VAL A 123 -4.02 -22.67 -1.90
N ASN A 124 -4.31 -21.37 -1.70
CA ASN A 124 -3.98 -20.36 -2.69
C ASN A 124 -2.45 -20.17 -2.73
N VAL A 125 -1.87 -20.19 -3.94
CA VAL A 125 -0.41 -20.10 -4.11
C VAL A 125 0.12 -18.76 -3.60
N PHE A 126 -0.54 -17.66 -3.98
CA PHE A 126 -0.17 -16.30 -3.59
C PHE A 126 -0.22 -16.09 -2.08
N GLU A 127 -1.38 -16.30 -1.45
CA GLU A 127 -1.55 -16.05 -0.01
C GLU A 127 -0.59 -16.90 0.83
N THR A 128 -0.36 -18.15 0.43
CA THR A 128 0.58 -19.03 1.15
C THR A 128 2.04 -18.60 0.92
N THR A 129 2.38 -18.11 -0.26
CA THR A 129 3.71 -17.58 -0.54
C THR A 129 3.98 -16.31 0.29
N ILE A 130 3.12 -15.30 0.21
CA ILE A 130 3.42 -14.01 0.82
C ILE A 130 3.41 -14.09 2.36
N ARG A 131 2.52 -14.88 2.96
CA ARG A 131 2.39 -14.98 4.43
C ARG A 131 3.29 -16.07 5.00
N MET A 132 3.11 -17.31 4.53
CA MET A 132 3.74 -18.46 5.18
C MET A 132 5.20 -18.61 4.74
N LEU A 133 5.45 -18.64 3.43
CA LEU A 133 6.83 -18.71 2.94
C LEU A 133 7.58 -17.41 3.30
N GLY A 134 6.95 -16.25 3.14
CA GLY A 134 7.53 -14.97 3.51
C GLY A 134 7.84 -14.84 5.00
N GLY A 135 6.89 -15.20 5.88
CA GLY A 135 7.07 -15.17 7.33
C GLY A 135 8.17 -16.12 7.81
N LEU A 136 8.26 -17.34 7.26
CA LEU A 136 9.34 -18.28 7.56
C LEU A 136 10.71 -17.75 7.11
N LEU A 137 10.80 -17.21 5.88
CA LEU A 137 12.03 -16.64 5.35
C LEU A 137 12.50 -15.43 6.17
N SER A 138 11.57 -14.58 6.62
CA SER A 138 11.92 -13.43 7.45
C SER A 138 12.28 -13.83 8.88
N ALA A 139 11.58 -14.81 9.47
CA ALA A 139 11.95 -15.39 10.74
C ALA A 139 13.36 -15.98 10.68
N PHE A 140 13.72 -16.70 9.61
CA PHE A 140 15.09 -17.15 9.36
C PHE A 140 16.06 -15.96 9.26
N TYR A 141 15.73 -14.94 8.47
CA TYR A 141 16.59 -13.77 8.28
C TYR A 141 16.92 -13.09 9.61
N LEU A 142 15.94 -12.92 10.49
CA LEU A 142 16.10 -12.21 11.76
C LEU A 142 16.68 -13.08 12.89
N SER A 143 16.30 -14.37 12.97
CA SER A 143 16.74 -15.28 14.05
C SER A 143 18.01 -16.06 13.74
N LYS A 144 18.33 -16.26 12.44
CA LYS A 144 19.36 -17.18 11.95
C LYS A 144 19.14 -18.65 12.37
N ASN A 145 17.90 -19.03 12.67
CA ASN A 145 17.54 -20.40 12.99
C ASN A 145 17.17 -21.18 11.72
N ASP A 146 18.02 -22.14 11.33
CA ASP A 146 17.86 -22.97 10.12
C ASP A 146 16.54 -23.75 10.07
N MET A 147 15.90 -24.01 11.21
CA MET A 147 14.58 -24.68 11.25
C MET A 147 13.53 -23.95 10.39
N PHE A 148 13.52 -22.61 10.42
CA PHE A 148 12.58 -21.84 9.60
C PHE A 148 12.90 -21.98 8.11
N LEU A 149 14.18 -22.04 7.75
CA LEU A 149 14.60 -22.27 6.36
C LEU A 149 14.21 -23.68 5.89
N ASP A 150 14.37 -24.70 6.73
CA ASP A 150 13.95 -26.07 6.40
C ASP A 150 12.43 -26.14 6.13
N LYS A 151 11.62 -25.48 6.97
CA LYS A 151 10.16 -25.39 6.75
C LYS A 151 9.81 -24.58 5.49
N ALA A 152 10.56 -23.51 5.22
CA ALA A 152 10.38 -22.70 4.01
C ALA A 152 10.68 -23.51 2.74
N VAL A 153 11.74 -24.33 2.74
CA VAL A 153 12.07 -25.23 1.63
C VAL A 153 10.98 -26.27 1.40
N ASP A 154 10.52 -26.98 2.44
CA ASP A 154 9.43 -27.96 2.30
C ASP A 154 8.15 -27.32 1.74
N LEU A 155 7.79 -26.13 2.21
CA LEU A 155 6.64 -25.40 1.70
C LEU A 155 6.82 -25.02 0.22
N ALA A 156 7.96 -24.44 -0.15
CA ALA A 156 8.23 -24.01 -1.52
C ALA A 156 8.23 -25.19 -2.51
N ASP A 157 8.78 -26.34 -2.12
CA ASP A 157 8.75 -27.58 -2.89
C ASP A 157 7.34 -28.13 -3.12
N ARG A 158 6.36 -27.71 -2.32
CA ARG A 158 4.93 -28.03 -2.51
C ARG A 158 4.27 -26.98 -3.39
N LEU A 159 4.54 -25.71 -3.12
CA LEU A 159 3.97 -24.57 -3.86
C LEU A 159 4.39 -24.55 -5.33
N ILE A 160 5.61 -24.98 -5.64
CA ILE A 160 6.13 -24.95 -7.01
C ILE A 160 5.33 -25.82 -7.99
N GLY A 161 4.61 -26.83 -7.49
CA GLY A 161 3.68 -27.62 -8.30
C GLY A 161 2.49 -26.82 -8.85
N GLY A 162 2.22 -25.62 -8.29
CA GLY A 162 1.29 -24.65 -8.84
C GLY A 162 1.75 -24.07 -10.19
N PHE A 163 3.05 -24.12 -10.49
CA PHE A 163 3.68 -23.46 -11.66
C PHE A 163 3.72 -24.36 -12.90
N ASP A 164 3.07 -25.53 -12.86
CA ASP A 164 3.09 -26.54 -13.93
C ASP A 164 1.93 -26.36 -14.91
N SER A 165 1.68 -25.11 -15.29
CA SER A 165 0.79 -24.77 -16.41
C SER A 165 1.57 -24.79 -17.74
N PRO A 166 0.89 -24.95 -18.89
CA PRO A 166 1.55 -24.87 -20.19
C PRO A 166 2.31 -23.56 -20.45
N SER A 167 1.86 -22.42 -19.89
CA SER A 167 2.60 -21.15 -20.00
C SER A 167 3.70 -20.98 -18.96
N GLY A 168 3.70 -21.79 -17.89
CA GLY A 168 4.56 -21.62 -16.72
C GLY A 168 4.04 -20.59 -15.70
N LEU A 169 2.92 -19.92 -15.96
CA LEU A 169 2.23 -19.11 -14.94
C LEU A 169 1.57 -20.01 -13.89
N PRO A 170 1.63 -19.66 -12.60
CA PRO A 170 1.00 -20.47 -11.57
C PRO A 170 -0.53 -20.49 -11.71
N TYR A 171 -1.08 -21.66 -11.44
CA TYR A 171 -2.50 -21.80 -11.15
C TYR A 171 -2.84 -21.07 -9.83
N ALA A 172 -4.11 -20.72 -9.64
CA ALA A 172 -4.56 -20.01 -8.43
C ALA A 172 -4.30 -20.80 -7.14
N SER A 173 -4.43 -22.12 -7.20
CA SER A 173 -4.29 -23.00 -6.04
C SER A 173 -3.34 -24.16 -6.31
N VAL A 174 -2.87 -24.78 -5.23
CA VAL A 174 -2.06 -26.01 -5.24
C VAL A 174 -2.46 -26.89 -4.05
N ASN A 175 -2.58 -28.20 -4.28
CA ASN A 175 -2.77 -29.15 -3.19
C ASN A 175 -1.41 -29.49 -2.56
N LEU A 176 -1.23 -29.21 -1.26
CA LEU A 176 0.07 -29.29 -0.59
C LEU A 176 0.66 -30.71 -0.49
N LYS A 177 -0.19 -31.75 -0.44
CA LYS A 177 0.24 -33.15 -0.38
C LYS A 177 0.59 -33.71 -1.75
N THR A 178 -0.32 -33.54 -2.71
CA THR A 178 -0.16 -34.07 -4.07
C THR A 178 0.75 -33.21 -4.94
N LYS A 179 1.02 -31.96 -4.51
CA LYS A 179 1.79 -30.95 -5.23
C LYS A 179 1.22 -30.63 -6.62
N LYS A 180 -0.11 -30.75 -6.78
CA LYS A 180 -0.78 -30.50 -8.06
C LYS A 180 -1.44 -29.13 -8.03
N GLY A 181 -1.12 -28.30 -9.02
CA GLY A 181 -1.80 -27.03 -9.26
C GLY A 181 -3.25 -27.20 -9.71
N VAL A 182 -4.10 -26.27 -9.30
CA VAL A 182 -5.55 -26.24 -9.52
C VAL A 182 -5.94 -24.85 -10.00
N LYS A 183 -6.53 -24.78 -11.20
CA LYS A 183 -7.04 -23.53 -11.78
C LYS A 183 -8.04 -22.85 -10.84
N SER A 184 -8.18 -21.54 -11.00
CA SER A 184 -9.26 -20.80 -10.34
C SER A 184 -10.61 -21.48 -10.58
N HIS A 185 -11.38 -21.65 -9.50
CA HIS A 185 -12.76 -22.14 -9.60
C HIS A 185 -13.71 -21.08 -10.19
N ALA A 186 -13.22 -19.85 -10.40
CA ALA A 186 -13.96 -18.73 -10.95
C ALA A 186 -13.32 -18.23 -12.26
N ASP A 187 -13.91 -17.21 -12.87
CA ASP A 187 -13.33 -16.42 -13.96
C ASP A 187 -12.83 -17.24 -15.17
N GLY A 188 -13.48 -18.38 -15.46
CA GLY A 188 -13.12 -19.26 -16.57
C GLY A 188 -11.77 -19.96 -16.39
N GLY A 189 -11.26 -20.06 -15.15
CA GLY A 189 -9.96 -20.66 -14.83
C GLY A 189 -8.78 -19.69 -14.90
N ALA A 190 -9.02 -18.40 -15.13
CA ALA A 190 -7.97 -17.38 -15.09
C ALA A 190 -7.47 -17.14 -13.66
N SER A 191 -6.16 -16.94 -13.53
CA SER A 191 -5.52 -16.50 -12.29
C SER A 191 -5.59 -14.96 -12.21
N SER A 192 -5.57 -14.41 -10.99
CA SER A 192 -5.36 -12.97 -10.80
C SER A 192 -3.95 -12.59 -11.21
N THR A 193 -3.78 -11.43 -11.84
CA THR A 193 -2.46 -10.96 -12.26
C THR A 193 -1.53 -10.75 -11.08
N ALA A 194 -1.96 -10.03 -10.03
CA ALA A 194 -1.17 -9.87 -8.81
C ALA A 194 -0.79 -11.22 -8.18
N GLU A 195 -1.73 -12.16 -8.09
CA GLU A 195 -1.45 -13.48 -7.47
C GLU A 195 -0.32 -14.24 -8.18
N VAL A 196 -0.24 -14.16 -9.52
CA VAL A 196 0.85 -14.84 -10.24
C VAL A 196 2.16 -14.06 -10.17
N SER A 197 2.12 -12.74 -10.02
CA SER A 197 3.27 -11.84 -10.12
C SER A 197 3.77 -11.29 -8.79
N THR A 198 3.37 -11.91 -7.68
CA THR A 198 3.77 -11.48 -6.33
C THR A 198 4.25 -12.69 -5.53
N LEU A 199 5.23 -13.37 -6.13
CA LEU A 199 5.89 -14.58 -5.62
C LEU A 199 7.42 -14.45 -5.69
N GLN A 200 7.90 -13.43 -6.40
CA GLN A 200 9.26 -13.35 -6.89
C GLN A 200 10.26 -13.09 -5.77
N LEU A 201 9.92 -12.21 -4.81
CA LEU A 201 10.83 -11.87 -3.72
C LEU A 201 11.13 -13.08 -2.84
N GLU A 202 10.10 -13.88 -2.53
CA GLU A 202 10.16 -15.07 -1.70
C GLU A 202 10.97 -16.16 -2.40
N PHE A 203 10.61 -16.50 -3.64
CA PHE A 203 11.28 -17.56 -4.40
C PHE A 203 12.72 -17.17 -4.77
N LYS A 204 13.02 -15.89 -5.07
CA LYS A 204 14.40 -15.43 -5.30
C LYS A 204 15.24 -15.46 -4.05
N TYR A 205 14.69 -15.04 -2.90
CA TYR A 205 15.42 -15.11 -1.65
C TYR A 205 15.68 -16.56 -1.23
N LEU A 206 14.70 -17.45 -1.41
CA LEU A 206 14.89 -18.88 -1.18
C LEU A 206 15.96 -19.48 -2.12
N ALA A 207 15.96 -19.12 -3.40
CA ALA A 207 17.01 -19.51 -4.35
C ALA A 207 18.38 -19.03 -3.85
N LYS A 208 18.47 -17.79 -3.37
CA LYS A 208 19.70 -17.22 -2.81
C LYS A 208 20.23 -18.00 -1.62
N LEU A 209 19.36 -18.47 -0.73
CA LEU A 209 19.73 -19.22 0.47
C LEU A 209 20.14 -20.66 0.17
N THR A 210 19.42 -21.31 -0.75
CA THR A 210 19.57 -22.75 -1.03
C THR A 210 20.56 -23.06 -2.16
N GLY A 211 20.78 -22.09 -3.07
CA GLY A 211 21.48 -22.32 -4.33
C GLY A 211 20.64 -23.01 -5.40
N GLU A 212 19.35 -23.31 -5.13
CA GLU A 212 18.46 -23.99 -6.08
C GLU A 212 17.96 -23.00 -7.15
N LYS A 213 18.35 -23.23 -8.40
CA LYS A 213 18.05 -22.35 -9.52
C LYS A 213 16.59 -22.39 -9.95
N LEU A 214 15.93 -23.52 -9.76
CA LEU A 214 14.55 -23.71 -10.21
C LEU A 214 13.61 -22.64 -9.66
N TYR A 215 13.77 -22.26 -8.39
CA TYR A 215 12.98 -21.19 -7.76
C TYR A 215 13.17 -19.84 -8.46
N TRP A 216 14.41 -19.48 -8.77
CA TRP A 216 14.74 -18.26 -9.49
C TRP A 216 14.18 -18.28 -10.91
N GLU A 217 14.40 -19.38 -11.65
CA GLU A 217 13.97 -19.53 -13.04
C GLU A 217 12.45 -19.47 -13.17
N LYS A 218 11.70 -20.08 -12.24
CA LYS A 218 10.23 -20.00 -12.21
C LYS A 218 9.75 -18.58 -11.93
N ALA A 219 10.37 -17.87 -10.98
CA ALA A 219 10.05 -16.48 -10.67
C ALA A 219 10.26 -15.55 -11.87
N GLU A 220 11.41 -15.68 -12.56
CA GLU A 220 11.75 -14.91 -13.77
C GLU A 220 10.81 -15.20 -14.94
N HIS A 221 10.50 -16.48 -15.17
CA HIS A 221 9.69 -16.91 -16.31
C HIS A 221 8.28 -16.32 -16.28
N ILE A 222 7.68 -16.17 -15.09
CA ILE A 222 6.38 -15.51 -14.91
C ILE A 222 6.43 -14.09 -15.49
N MET A 223 7.42 -13.31 -15.08
CA MET A 223 7.52 -11.91 -15.45
C MET A 223 7.74 -11.74 -16.95
N LYS A 224 8.52 -12.64 -17.56
CA LYS A 224 8.68 -12.73 -19.00
C LYS A 224 7.34 -12.96 -19.71
N VAL A 225 6.55 -13.94 -19.26
CA VAL A 225 5.25 -14.27 -19.90
C VAL A 225 4.28 -13.09 -19.81
N LEU A 226 4.26 -12.38 -18.68
CA LEU A 226 3.41 -11.20 -18.50
C LEU A 226 3.86 -10.04 -19.40
N ASP A 227 5.17 -9.78 -19.51
CA ASP A 227 5.69 -8.70 -20.38
C ASP A 227 5.50 -9.01 -21.89
N ASP A 228 5.54 -10.29 -22.29
CA ASP A 228 5.26 -10.75 -23.66
C ASP A 228 3.78 -10.53 -24.10
N ASN A 229 2.93 -10.02 -23.21
CA ASN A 229 1.60 -9.52 -23.57
C ASN A 229 1.59 -8.06 -24.02
N HIS A 230 2.70 -7.32 -23.81
CA HIS A 230 2.83 -5.89 -24.08
C HIS A 230 1.68 -5.07 -23.47
N PRO A 231 1.51 -5.08 -22.13
CA PRO A 231 0.49 -4.28 -21.47
C PRO A 231 0.67 -2.81 -21.86
N ARG A 232 -0.38 -2.21 -22.41
CA ARG A 232 -0.33 -0.83 -22.92
C ARG A 232 -0.06 0.13 -21.76
N ASP A 233 0.90 1.03 -21.94
CA ASP A 233 1.38 1.99 -20.95
C ASP A 233 1.80 1.31 -19.62
N GLY A 234 2.26 0.05 -19.67
CA GLY A 234 2.62 -0.74 -18.49
C GLY A 234 1.43 -1.19 -17.62
N LEU A 235 0.19 -0.84 -17.98
CA LEU A 235 -1.00 -1.14 -17.17
C LEU A 235 -1.57 -2.52 -17.49
N ALA A 236 -1.51 -3.41 -16.51
CA ALA A 236 -1.93 -4.81 -16.66
C ALA A 236 -3.42 -5.00 -16.34
N PRO A 237 -4.18 -5.75 -17.18
CA PRO A 237 -5.48 -6.29 -16.79
C PRO A 237 -5.36 -7.20 -15.57
N ILE A 238 -6.40 -7.27 -14.73
CA ILE A 238 -6.36 -8.00 -13.46
C ILE A 238 -6.44 -9.53 -13.56
N TYR A 239 -6.62 -10.09 -14.75
CA TYR A 239 -6.69 -11.53 -14.97
C TYR A 239 -5.76 -11.99 -16.10
N VAL A 240 -5.15 -13.15 -15.92
CA VAL A 240 -4.31 -13.82 -16.90
C VAL A 240 -4.60 -15.31 -16.92
N HIS A 241 -4.67 -15.91 -18.10
CA HIS A 241 -5.02 -17.33 -18.22
C HIS A 241 -3.76 -18.22 -18.13
N PRO A 242 -3.67 -19.15 -17.15
CA PRO A 242 -2.45 -19.92 -16.90
C PRO A 242 -2.07 -20.86 -18.05
N ASP A 243 -3.02 -21.35 -18.86
CA ASP A 243 -2.63 -22.22 -19.99
C ASP A 243 -2.02 -21.46 -21.16
N THR A 244 -2.47 -20.22 -21.41
CA THR A 244 -2.10 -19.49 -22.63
C THR A 244 -1.09 -18.39 -22.36
N GLY A 245 -0.92 -18.01 -21.09
CA GLY A 245 -0.12 -16.86 -20.71
C GLY A 245 -0.71 -15.52 -21.15
N LYS A 246 -1.98 -15.47 -21.58
CA LYS A 246 -2.61 -14.26 -22.12
C LYS A 246 -3.53 -13.57 -21.11
N TYR A 247 -3.46 -12.24 -21.06
CA TYR A 247 -4.41 -11.46 -20.26
C TYR A 247 -5.85 -11.73 -20.70
N GLN A 248 -6.75 -11.80 -19.72
CA GLN A 248 -8.17 -12.01 -19.91
C GLN A 248 -8.94 -10.77 -19.48
N GLY A 249 -9.87 -10.31 -20.33
CA GLY A 249 -10.60 -9.08 -20.07
C GLY A 249 -9.74 -7.82 -20.22
N LYS A 250 -10.29 -6.68 -19.79
CA LYS A 250 -9.65 -5.36 -19.94
C LYS A 250 -9.71 -4.50 -18.67
N LEU A 251 -10.28 -5.02 -17.58
CA LEU A 251 -10.39 -4.28 -16.33
C LEU A 251 -8.98 -4.06 -15.76
N ILE A 252 -8.63 -2.80 -15.56
CA ILE A 252 -7.36 -2.37 -14.94
C ILE A 252 -7.71 -1.61 -13.67
N ARG A 253 -7.10 -2.02 -12.56
CA ARG A 253 -7.16 -1.31 -11.28
C ARG A 253 -5.87 -1.57 -10.51
N LEU A 254 -5.57 -0.67 -9.57
CA LEU A 254 -4.41 -0.77 -8.68
C LEU A 254 -4.78 -1.29 -7.29
N GLY A 255 -6.03 -1.68 -7.07
CA GLY A 255 -6.45 -2.42 -5.88
C GLY A 255 -6.36 -3.93 -6.13
N SER A 256 -7.19 -4.68 -5.42
CA SER A 256 -7.16 -6.16 -5.40
C SER A 256 -6.98 -6.78 -6.78
N ARG A 257 -6.09 -7.78 -6.89
CA ARG A 257 -5.73 -8.52 -8.12
C ARG A 257 -4.81 -7.78 -9.09
N GLY A 258 -4.45 -6.53 -8.81
CA GLY A 258 -3.57 -5.71 -9.67
C GLY A 258 -2.47 -4.97 -8.91
N ASP A 259 -2.75 -4.45 -7.72
CA ASP A 259 -1.82 -3.83 -6.76
C ASP A 259 -0.37 -4.38 -6.80
N SER A 260 -0.14 -5.56 -6.25
CA SER A 260 1.19 -6.03 -5.88
C SER A 260 2.00 -6.59 -7.07
N TYR A 261 1.41 -6.64 -8.27
CA TYR A 261 2.17 -6.74 -9.53
C TYR A 261 3.12 -5.54 -9.65
N TYR A 262 2.60 -4.32 -9.50
CA TYR A 262 3.37 -3.10 -9.65
C TYR A 262 4.39 -2.94 -8.52
N GLU A 263 4.02 -3.39 -7.32
CA GLU A 263 4.90 -3.43 -6.16
C GLU A 263 6.16 -4.28 -6.43
N TYR A 264 5.97 -5.50 -6.93
CA TYR A 264 7.07 -6.44 -7.14
C TYR A 264 7.89 -6.12 -8.38
N LEU A 265 7.42 -5.27 -9.30
CA LEU A 265 8.32 -4.68 -10.31
C LEU A 265 9.42 -3.86 -9.63
N LEU A 266 9.08 -2.94 -8.74
CA LEU A 266 10.10 -2.14 -8.06
C LEU A 266 10.90 -2.99 -7.08
N LYS A 267 10.22 -3.78 -6.24
CA LYS A 267 10.88 -4.49 -5.14
C LYS A 267 11.87 -5.55 -5.61
N GLN A 268 11.66 -6.20 -6.76
CA GLN A 268 12.66 -7.11 -7.35
C GLN A 268 13.94 -6.39 -7.77
N TYR A 269 13.81 -5.20 -8.37
CA TYR A 269 14.95 -4.35 -8.72
C TYR A 269 15.74 -3.97 -7.47
N LEU A 270 15.05 -3.54 -6.40
CA LEU A 270 15.70 -3.16 -5.14
C LEU A 270 16.35 -4.35 -4.43
N GLN A 271 15.67 -5.50 -4.34
CA GLN A 271 16.15 -6.69 -3.63
C GLN A 271 17.47 -7.20 -4.20
N THR A 272 17.69 -7.03 -5.50
CA THR A 272 18.84 -7.57 -6.24
C THR A 272 19.99 -6.58 -6.40
N GLU A 273 20.10 -5.58 -5.52
CA GLU A 273 21.09 -4.49 -5.61
C GLU A 273 21.04 -3.81 -7.00
N GLU A 274 19.84 -3.57 -7.51
CA GLU A 274 19.59 -2.86 -8.77
C GLU A 274 20.15 -3.59 -10.01
N ARG A 275 20.46 -4.89 -9.90
CA ARG A 275 21.08 -5.67 -10.97
C ARG A 275 20.10 -6.21 -12.01
N GLU A 276 18.81 -6.01 -11.81
CA GLU A 276 17.75 -6.41 -12.74
C GLU A 276 16.98 -5.21 -13.32
N PRO A 277 17.62 -4.39 -14.19
CA PRO A 277 17.06 -3.11 -14.66
C PRO A 277 15.79 -3.25 -15.51
N VAL A 278 15.45 -4.46 -15.98
CA VAL A 278 14.19 -4.72 -16.68
C VAL A 278 12.99 -4.38 -15.80
N TYR A 279 13.07 -4.69 -14.50
CA TYR A 279 11.97 -4.48 -13.58
C TYR A 279 11.78 -3.01 -13.23
N ASN A 280 12.86 -2.24 -13.07
CA ASN A 280 12.78 -0.79 -12.97
C ASN A 280 12.18 -0.17 -14.26
N THR A 281 12.57 -0.68 -15.43
CA THR A 281 12.00 -0.20 -16.71
C THR A 281 10.48 -0.43 -16.78
N MET A 282 10.01 -1.62 -16.42
CA MET A 282 8.58 -1.94 -16.37
C MET A 282 7.84 -1.12 -15.32
N TYR A 283 8.44 -0.91 -14.14
CA TYR A 283 7.91 -0.07 -13.09
C TYR A 283 7.74 1.38 -13.57
N GLN A 284 8.78 1.99 -14.13
CA GLN A 284 8.76 3.37 -14.63
C GLN A 284 7.80 3.57 -15.82
N GLU A 285 7.60 2.54 -16.65
CA GLU A 285 6.54 2.53 -17.65
C GLU A 285 5.16 2.55 -16.99
N SER A 286 4.94 1.69 -16.00
CA SER A 286 3.68 1.59 -15.27
C SER A 286 3.34 2.88 -14.51
N VAL A 287 4.31 3.49 -13.82
CA VAL A 287 4.12 4.78 -13.10
C VAL A 287 3.64 5.87 -14.05
N ARG A 288 4.26 5.98 -15.23
CA ARG A 288 3.81 6.92 -16.27
C ARG A 288 2.39 6.60 -16.73
N GLY A 289 2.09 5.33 -17.02
CA GLY A 289 0.75 4.90 -17.37
C GLY A 289 -0.30 5.22 -16.32
N MET A 290 0.03 5.07 -15.03
CA MET A 290 -0.85 5.43 -13.91
C MET A 290 -1.12 6.94 -13.86
N LYS A 291 -0.08 7.78 -14.01
CA LYS A 291 -0.23 9.24 -14.07
C LYS A 291 -1.13 9.67 -15.23
N ASP A 292 -0.91 9.10 -16.41
CA ASP A 292 -1.64 9.50 -17.62
C ASP A 292 -3.11 9.03 -17.61
N ASN A 293 -3.36 7.82 -17.11
CA ASN A 293 -4.65 7.17 -17.28
C ASN A 293 -5.50 7.10 -16.00
N LEU A 294 -4.88 7.01 -14.83
CA LEU A 294 -5.56 6.68 -13.56
C LEU A 294 -5.67 7.86 -12.59
N LEU A 295 -4.75 8.83 -12.65
CA LEU A 295 -4.67 9.94 -11.71
C LEU A 295 -5.73 11.02 -11.96
N ARG A 296 -6.49 11.36 -10.91
CA ARG A 296 -7.45 12.47 -10.91
C ARG A 296 -7.37 13.23 -9.59
N LYS A 297 -8.07 14.37 -9.52
CA LYS A 297 -8.25 15.15 -8.30
C LYS A 297 -9.73 15.20 -7.90
N SER A 298 -10.01 15.06 -6.61
CA SER A 298 -11.36 15.17 -6.06
C SER A 298 -11.84 16.62 -5.98
N ARG A 299 -13.11 16.80 -5.63
CA ARG A 299 -13.72 18.07 -5.24
C ARG A 299 -14.38 17.93 -3.86
N PRO A 300 -14.30 18.94 -2.98
CA PRO A 300 -13.79 20.29 -3.26
C PRO A 300 -12.28 20.46 -3.01
N ASN A 301 -11.62 19.55 -2.29
CA ASN A 301 -10.29 19.79 -1.74
C ASN A 301 -9.13 19.40 -2.67
N GLY A 302 -9.41 18.83 -3.85
CA GLY A 302 -8.37 18.54 -4.84
C GLY A 302 -7.46 17.37 -4.48
N LEU A 303 -7.94 16.41 -3.69
CA LEU A 303 -7.18 15.22 -3.26
C LEU A 303 -6.81 14.35 -4.46
N ALA A 304 -5.53 13.99 -4.56
CA ALA A 304 -5.03 13.14 -5.65
C ALA A 304 -5.41 11.68 -5.40
N PHE A 305 -6.10 11.06 -6.35
CA PHE A 305 -6.50 9.66 -6.25
C PHE A 305 -6.28 8.90 -7.56
N LEU A 306 -6.11 7.59 -7.47
CA LEU A 306 -5.96 6.69 -8.61
C LEU A 306 -7.24 5.86 -8.75
N GLY A 307 -7.97 6.07 -9.85
CA GLY A 307 -9.20 5.35 -10.15
C GLY A 307 -8.97 4.02 -10.87
N GLU A 308 -10.05 3.47 -11.45
CA GLU A 308 -10.03 2.23 -12.23
C GLU A 308 -10.45 2.47 -13.69
N LEU A 309 -10.01 1.59 -14.59
CA LEU A 309 -10.45 1.56 -15.99
C LEU A 309 -11.27 0.29 -16.25
N GLU A 310 -12.59 0.44 -16.29
CA GLU A 310 -13.53 -0.70 -16.38
C GLU A 310 -13.34 -1.51 -17.68
N ASN A 311 -12.87 -0.86 -18.75
CA ASN A 311 -12.73 -1.45 -20.08
C ASN A 311 -11.36 -1.15 -20.73
N GLY A 312 -10.33 -0.99 -19.90
CA GLY A 312 -8.96 -0.72 -20.31
C GLY A 312 -8.72 0.74 -20.68
N ILE A 313 -7.51 1.04 -21.20
CA ILE A 313 -7.13 2.38 -21.64
C ILE A 313 -8.08 2.87 -22.75
N ASN A 314 -8.47 4.15 -22.66
CA ASN A 314 -9.56 4.79 -23.43
C ASN A 314 -10.98 4.28 -23.10
N GLY A 315 -11.12 3.37 -22.13
CA GLY A 315 -12.39 2.92 -21.59
C GLY A 315 -12.97 3.89 -20.57
N ARG A 316 -14.07 3.46 -19.92
CA ARG A 316 -14.72 4.24 -18.86
C ARG A 316 -13.83 4.30 -17.61
N PHE A 317 -13.59 5.51 -17.13
CA PHE A 317 -12.95 5.78 -15.85
C PHE A 317 -13.96 5.65 -14.70
N SER A 318 -13.54 4.98 -13.63
CA SER A 318 -14.28 4.88 -12.37
C SER A 318 -13.53 5.61 -11.27
N ASN A 319 -14.22 6.47 -10.51
CA ASN A 319 -13.63 7.20 -9.37
C ASN A 319 -13.49 6.33 -8.10
N LYS A 320 -13.67 5.01 -8.22
CA LYS A 320 -13.50 4.06 -7.12
C LYS A 320 -12.02 3.91 -6.79
N MET A 321 -11.69 3.88 -5.51
CA MET A 321 -10.36 3.55 -5.00
C MET A 321 -10.51 2.62 -3.80
N ASP A 322 -9.82 1.48 -3.85
CA ASP A 322 -9.72 0.56 -2.73
C ASP A 322 -8.72 1.11 -1.71
N HIS A 323 -8.90 0.83 -0.42
CA HIS A 323 -7.88 1.11 0.60
C HIS A 323 -6.55 0.44 0.23
N LEU A 324 -6.60 -0.73 -0.40
CA LEU A 324 -5.44 -1.44 -0.95
C LEU A 324 -4.55 -0.54 -1.80
N VAL A 325 -5.09 0.43 -2.54
CA VAL A 325 -4.29 1.32 -3.40
C VAL A 325 -3.37 2.24 -2.57
N CYS A 326 -3.62 2.40 -1.28
CA CYS A 326 -2.84 3.29 -0.42
C CYS A 326 -1.38 2.88 -0.21
N PHE A 327 -0.97 1.66 -0.58
CA PHE A 327 0.43 1.22 -0.58
C PHE A 327 1.30 2.05 -1.54
N ILE A 328 0.66 2.61 -2.59
CA ILE A 328 1.37 3.20 -3.71
C ILE A 328 2.08 4.51 -3.36
N GLY A 329 1.64 5.20 -2.30
CA GLY A 329 2.34 6.36 -1.76
C GLY A 329 3.76 6.01 -1.34
N GLY A 330 3.90 4.93 -0.56
CA GLY A 330 5.19 4.36 -0.18
C GLY A 330 5.95 3.84 -1.39
N LEU A 331 5.28 3.15 -2.31
CA LEU A 331 5.93 2.62 -3.51
C LEU A 331 6.55 3.71 -4.40
N PHE A 332 5.82 4.79 -4.66
CA PHE A 332 6.33 5.93 -5.44
C PHE A 332 7.52 6.60 -4.75
N ALA A 333 7.47 6.76 -3.43
CA ALA A 333 8.59 7.30 -2.67
C ALA A 333 9.82 6.39 -2.76
N LEU A 334 9.65 5.08 -2.58
CA LEU A 334 10.73 4.10 -2.74
C LEU A 334 11.31 4.11 -4.16
N GLY A 335 10.47 4.21 -5.20
CA GLY A 335 10.93 4.24 -6.58
C GLY A 335 11.69 5.52 -6.93
N ALA A 336 11.35 6.64 -6.30
CA ALA A 336 12.07 7.89 -6.46
C ALA A 336 13.42 7.88 -5.74
N THR A 337 13.50 7.29 -4.53
CA THR A 337 14.68 7.43 -3.67
C THR A 337 15.52 6.17 -3.50
N GLU A 338 15.06 5.02 -3.97
CA GLU A 338 15.72 3.70 -3.80
C GLU A 338 16.01 3.39 -2.32
N GLY A 339 15.12 3.84 -1.42
CA GLY A 339 15.25 3.65 0.02
C GLY A 339 16.18 4.64 0.73
N LEU A 340 16.86 5.54 0.01
CA LEU A 340 17.65 6.63 0.59
C LEU A 340 16.74 7.70 1.22
N THR A 341 17.31 8.51 2.12
CA THR A 341 16.61 9.73 2.57
C THR A 341 16.45 10.70 1.40
N LEU A 342 15.43 11.54 1.43
CA LEU A 342 15.16 12.51 0.37
C LEU A 342 16.35 13.47 0.18
N GLU A 343 17.03 13.84 1.26
CA GLU A 343 18.24 14.66 1.20
C GLU A 343 19.38 13.95 0.45
N GLN A 344 19.60 12.66 0.73
CA GLN A 344 20.62 11.85 0.04
C GLN A 344 20.24 11.62 -1.43
N ALA A 345 18.98 11.27 -1.70
CA ALA A 345 18.48 11.00 -3.04
C ALA A 345 18.62 12.24 -3.94
N ARG A 346 18.26 13.43 -3.45
CA ARG A 346 18.38 14.71 -4.19
C ARG A 346 19.83 15.09 -4.53
N LYS A 347 20.80 14.62 -3.75
CA LYS A 347 22.23 14.81 -4.01
C LYS A 347 22.80 13.81 -5.01
N SER A 348 22.07 12.73 -5.33
CA SER A 348 22.52 11.72 -6.28
C SER A 348 22.48 12.25 -7.71
N SER A 349 23.38 11.74 -8.56
CA SER A 349 23.39 12.08 -9.99
C SER A 349 22.18 11.54 -10.77
N GLN A 350 21.42 10.62 -10.16
CA GLN A 350 20.22 10.05 -10.76
C GLN A 350 18.96 10.90 -10.49
N TRP A 351 19.02 11.84 -9.53
CA TRP A 351 17.89 12.71 -9.24
C TRP A 351 17.55 13.60 -10.43
N ASN A 352 16.27 13.66 -10.77
CA ASN A 352 15.77 14.43 -11.89
C ASN A 352 14.32 14.82 -11.67
N GLN A 353 13.78 15.62 -12.57
CA GLN A 353 12.41 16.14 -12.50
C GLN A 353 11.35 15.04 -12.35
N LEU A 354 11.51 13.89 -13.01
CA LEU A 354 10.54 12.79 -12.92
C LEU A 354 10.52 12.18 -11.51
N LYS A 355 11.69 11.99 -10.89
CA LYS A 355 11.80 11.51 -9.49
C LYS A 355 11.23 12.52 -8.50
N GLU A 356 11.40 13.82 -8.75
CA GLU A 356 10.77 14.88 -7.94
C GLU A 356 9.24 14.83 -8.06
N GLU A 357 8.71 14.65 -9.27
CA GLU A 357 7.27 14.50 -9.51
C GLU A 357 6.69 13.23 -8.86
N ASP A 358 7.41 12.10 -8.92
CA ASP A 358 7.02 10.85 -8.23
C ASP A 358 6.98 11.05 -6.71
N MET A 359 7.98 11.74 -6.15
CA MET A 359 8.03 12.07 -4.73
C MET A 359 6.91 13.03 -4.31
N MET A 360 6.54 14.01 -5.14
CA MET A 360 5.38 14.87 -4.87
C MET A 360 4.07 14.08 -4.90
N LEU A 361 3.88 13.24 -5.91
CA LEU A 361 2.70 12.40 -6.04
C LEU A 361 2.57 11.40 -4.88
N ALA A 362 3.70 10.83 -4.41
CA ALA A 362 3.74 9.97 -3.23
C ALA A 362 3.18 10.67 -1.98
N LYS A 363 3.56 11.94 -1.75
CA LYS A 363 3.04 12.75 -0.64
C LYS A 363 1.55 13.03 -0.82
N ASP A 364 1.13 13.44 -2.02
CA ASP A 364 -0.27 13.80 -2.31
C ASP A 364 -1.23 12.61 -2.15
N ILE A 365 -0.85 11.42 -2.64
CA ILE A 365 -1.65 10.20 -2.49
C ILE A 365 -1.66 9.76 -1.03
N THR A 366 -0.53 9.80 -0.32
CA THR A 366 -0.51 9.40 1.10
C THR A 366 -1.35 10.34 1.96
N HIS A 367 -1.34 11.64 1.67
CA HIS A 367 -2.25 12.60 2.29
C HIS A 367 -3.71 12.24 2.00
N THR A 368 -4.04 11.88 0.76
CA THR A 368 -5.40 11.42 0.39
C THR A 368 -5.81 10.16 1.15
N CYS A 369 -4.91 9.21 1.33
CA CYS A 369 -5.14 8.01 2.12
C CYS A 369 -5.37 8.32 3.60
N TRP A 370 -4.59 9.23 4.21
CA TRP A 370 -4.89 9.71 5.57
C TRP A 370 -6.26 10.43 5.65
N GLN A 371 -6.64 11.21 4.63
CA GLN A 371 -7.97 11.84 4.55
C GLN A 371 -9.10 10.80 4.48
N MET A 372 -8.85 9.60 3.95
CA MET A 372 -9.82 8.49 3.99
C MET A 372 -10.06 7.96 5.42
N TYR A 373 -9.14 8.20 6.36
CA TYR A 373 -9.33 7.92 7.79
C TYR A 373 -10.02 9.10 8.48
N GLU A 374 -9.45 10.30 8.34
CA GLU A 374 -9.85 11.52 9.05
C GLU A 374 -11.32 11.90 8.83
N ARG A 375 -11.87 11.62 7.65
CA ARG A 375 -13.26 11.95 7.28
C ARG A 375 -14.30 10.91 7.68
N THR A 376 -13.91 9.88 8.44
CA THR A 376 -14.85 8.87 8.96
C THR A 376 -15.18 9.12 10.42
N ALA A 377 -16.36 8.68 10.87
CA ALA A 377 -16.76 8.86 12.26
C ALA A 377 -15.80 8.16 13.25
N THR A 378 -15.20 7.04 12.84
CA THR A 378 -14.27 6.28 13.67
C THR A 378 -12.82 6.71 13.52
N GLY A 379 -12.46 7.56 12.55
CA GLY A 379 -11.06 7.80 12.22
C GLY A 379 -10.36 6.59 11.61
N LEU A 380 -11.11 5.66 11.01
CA LEU A 380 -10.62 4.44 10.34
C LEU A 380 -11.17 4.38 8.91
N SER A 381 -10.30 4.14 7.94
CA SER A 381 -10.72 4.09 6.54
C SER A 381 -11.63 2.88 6.24
N PRO A 382 -12.65 3.04 5.38
CA PRO A 382 -13.41 1.93 4.82
C PRO A 382 -12.56 1.14 3.80
N GLU A 383 -13.04 -0.03 3.40
CA GLU A 383 -12.41 -0.85 2.37
C GLU A 383 -12.34 -0.14 1.01
N ILE A 384 -13.38 0.62 0.66
CA ILE A 384 -13.51 1.27 -0.65
C ILE A 384 -14.17 2.64 -0.49
N VAL A 385 -13.61 3.63 -1.17
CA VAL A 385 -14.21 4.97 -1.35
C VAL A 385 -14.52 5.22 -2.82
N VAL A 386 -15.46 6.12 -3.08
CA VAL A 386 -15.70 6.66 -4.42
C VAL A 386 -15.55 8.17 -4.40
N PHE A 387 -14.54 8.67 -5.09
CA PHE A 387 -14.23 10.09 -5.12
C PHE A 387 -15.23 10.87 -5.98
N ASN A 388 -15.54 12.08 -5.52
CA ASN A 388 -16.33 13.04 -6.23
C ASN A 388 -15.42 13.95 -7.06
N THR A 389 -15.75 14.13 -8.34
CA THR A 389 -14.97 14.98 -9.26
C THR A 389 -15.78 16.13 -9.85
N HIS A 390 -17.05 16.25 -9.47
CA HIS A 390 -17.91 17.35 -9.92
C HIS A 390 -17.68 18.61 -9.08
N ASP A 391 -17.63 19.77 -9.73
CA ASP A 391 -17.36 21.05 -9.07
C ASP A 391 -18.41 21.44 -8.00
N THR A 392 -19.60 20.84 -8.05
CA THR A 392 -20.68 21.07 -7.07
C THR A 392 -20.62 20.14 -5.85
N SER A 393 -19.65 19.24 -5.79
CA SER A 393 -19.51 18.29 -4.68
C SER A 393 -19.01 18.99 -3.42
N THR A 394 -19.65 18.71 -2.29
CA THR A 394 -19.31 19.28 -0.98
C THR A 394 -18.35 18.40 -0.18
N GLU A 395 -18.18 17.13 -0.57
CA GLU A 395 -17.33 16.13 0.07
C GLU A 395 -16.44 15.46 -0.97
N ASP A 396 -15.19 15.14 -0.63
CA ASP A 396 -14.23 14.55 -1.58
C ASP A 396 -14.57 13.14 -2.02
N PHE A 397 -15.23 12.36 -1.18
CA PHE A 397 -15.66 11.02 -1.50
C PHE A 397 -16.91 10.62 -0.72
N TYR A 398 -17.53 9.53 -1.15
CA TYR A 398 -18.58 8.85 -0.41
C TYR A 398 -18.26 7.37 -0.27
N ILE A 399 -18.90 6.73 0.71
CA ILE A 399 -18.71 5.31 1.04
C ILE A 399 -20.00 4.57 0.72
N LYS A 400 -19.95 3.57 -0.15
CA LYS A 400 -21.15 2.76 -0.46
C LYS A 400 -21.50 1.86 0.72
N PRO A 401 -22.78 1.46 0.89
CA PRO A 401 -23.21 0.69 2.06
C PRO A 401 -22.43 -0.60 2.33
N ASN A 402 -22.01 -1.33 1.29
CA ASN A 402 -21.28 -2.60 1.44
C ASN A 402 -19.78 -2.41 1.68
N ASP A 403 -19.28 -1.19 1.50
CA ASP A 403 -17.84 -0.89 1.47
C ASP A 403 -17.36 -0.29 2.79
N LYS A 404 -18.26 -0.06 3.75
CA LYS A 404 -18.00 0.61 5.02
C LYS A 404 -17.15 -0.19 6.02
N HIS A 405 -16.79 -1.42 5.70
CA HIS A 405 -16.04 -2.29 6.59
C HIS A 405 -14.57 -1.87 6.65
N CYS A 406 -13.90 -2.13 7.76
CA CYS A 406 -12.46 -1.93 7.94
C CYS A 406 -11.88 -3.24 8.48
N LEU A 407 -10.98 -3.85 7.72
CA LEU A 407 -10.43 -5.17 8.02
C LEU A 407 -9.11 -5.12 8.78
N GLN A 408 -8.77 -3.98 9.40
CA GLN A 408 -7.47 -3.77 10.06
C GLN A 408 -6.28 -3.76 9.08
N ARG A 409 -6.52 -3.25 7.86
CA ARG A 409 -5.53 -3.24 6.78
C ARG A 409 -4.38 -2.24 6.99
N PRO A 410 -3.19 -2.52 6.44
CA PRO A 410 -1.96 -1.77 6.70
C PRO A 410 -1.62 -0.66 5.70
N GLU A 411 -2.20 -0.62 4.51
CA GLU A 411 -1.54 0.02 3.35
C GLU A 411 -1.31 1.53 3.53
N THR A 412 -2.16 2.21 4.29
CA THR A 412 -1.91 3.62 4.66
C THR A 412 -0.74 3.75 5.64
N VAL A 413 -0.69 2.94 6.70
CA VAL A 413 0.41 3.03 7.69
C VAL A 413 1.74 2.52 7.13
N GLU A 414 1.72 1.63 6.14
CA GLU A 414 2.89 1.27 5.32
C GLU A 414 3.46 2.51 4.62
N SER A 415 2.62 3.23 3.87
CA SER A 415 3.04 4.45 3.16
C SER A 415 3.53 5.54 4.11
N LEU A 416 2.88 5.70 5.28
CA LEU A 416 3.34 6.63 6.32
C LEU A 416 4.73 6.26 6.85
N PHE A 417 4.97 4.98 7.13
CA PHE A 417 6.28 4.47 7.55
C PHE A 417 7.36 4.80 6.52
N ILE A 418 7.12 4.45 5.26
CA ILE A 418 8.09 4.67 4.18
C ILE A 418 8.37 6.16 3.98
N LEU A 419 7.32 6.99 3.90
CA LEU A 419 7.48 8.44 3.73
C LEU A 419 8.18 9.08 4.92
N TYR A 420 7.89 8.65 6.15
CA TYR A 420 8.63 9.12 7.31
C TYR A 420 10.11 8.76 7.21
N ARG A 421 10.44 7.51 6.86
CA ARG A 421 11.84 7.06 6.75
C ARG A 421 12.62 7.86 5.71
N ILE A 422 12.00 8.16 4.57
CA ILE A 422 12.60 8.90 3.46
C ILE A 422 12.69 10.40 3.76
N THR A 423 11.59 11.03 4.17
CA THR A 423 11.50 12.51 4.27
C THR A 423 11.91 13.05 5.64
N LYS A 424 11.85 12.21 6.68
CA LYS A 424 11.95 12.59 8.10
C LYS A 424 10.90 13.61 8.56
N ASP A 425 9.84 13.83 7.79
CA ASP A 425 8.77 14.74 8.16
C ASP A 425 7.92 14.14 9.30
N PRO A 426 7.84 14.80 10.47
CA PRO A 426 7.09 14.28 11.62
C PRO A 426 5.58 14.20 11.38
N ILE A 427 5.03 14.79 10.32
CA ILE A 427 3.60 14.71 10.01
C ILE A 427 3.12 13.25 9.85
N TYR A 428 3.92 12.40 9.20
CA TYR A 428 3.56 11.01 8.95
C TYR A 428 3.44 10.20 10.25
N ARG A 429 4.28 10.50 11.25
CA ARG A 429 4.15 9.92 12.59
C ARG A 429 2.91 10.43 13.31
N LYS A 430 2.58 11.72 13.18
CA LYS A 430 1.35 12.26 13.78
C LYS A 430 0.10 11.58 13.22
N TRP A 431 0.02 11.46 11.90
CA TRP A 431 -1.05 10.73 11.21
C TRP A 431 -1.12 9.26 11.63
N GLY A 432 0.02 8.56 11.67
CA GLY A 432 0.07 7.18 12.15
C GLY A 432 -0.40 7.04 13.60
N TRP A 433 -0.08 8.01 14.46
CA TRP A 433 -0.51 8.01 15.86
C TRP A 433 -2.02 8.24 16.01
N GLU A 434 -2.60 9.11 15.19
CA GLU A 434 -4.06 9.31 15.13
C GLU A 434 -4.80 8.05 14.68
N ILE A 435 -4.27 7.37 13.66
CA ILE A 435 -4.80 6.09 13.16
C ILE A 435 -4.70 5.02 14.26
N PHE A 436 -3.54 4.88 14.90
CA PHE A 436 -3.35 3.92 15.99
C PHE A 436 -4.33 4.14 17.15
N LYS A 437 -4.50 5.39 17.61
CA LYS A 437 -5.48 5.72 18.66
C LYS A 437 -6.91 5.37 18.23
N SER A 438 -7.23 5.51 16.95
CA SER A 438 -8.54 5.15 16.39
C SER A 438 -8.74 3.63 16.39
N PHE A 439 -7.73 2.85 16.02
CA PHE A 439 -7.73 1.40 16.20
C PHE A 439 -7.96 1.03 17.66
N GLU A 440 -7.16 1.59 18.57
CA GLU A 440 -7.27 1.28 20.00
C GLU A 440 -8.67 1.56 20.56
N LYS A 441 -9.25 2.71 20.17
CA LYS A 441 -10.55 3.15 20.68
C LYS A 441 -11.71 2.34 20.11
N TYR A 442 -11.69 2.01 18.83
CA TYR A 442 -12.88 1.55 18.11
C TYR A 442 -12.86 0.07 17.73
N THR A 443 -11.69 -0.57 17.71
CA THR A 443 -11.55 -2.00 17.40
C THR A 443 -11.35 -2.89 18.62
N LYS A 444 -11.07 -2.29 19.79
CA LYS A 444 -10.92 -3.04 21.04
C LYS A 444 -12.26 -3.63 21.48
N THR A 445 -12.29 -4.95 21.55
CA THR A 445 -13.43 -5.76 21.98
C THR A 445 -13.67 -5.62 23.50
N PRO A 446 -14.89 -5.92 23.99
CA PRO A 446 -15.16 -6.00 25.42
C PRO A 446 -14.26 -6.97 26.18
N GLN A 447 -13.72 -7.98 25.50
CA GLN A 447 -12.80 -8.97 26.05
C GLN A 447 -11.38 -8.41 26.24
N GLY A 448 -11.00 -7.35 25.52
CA GLY A 448 -9.67 -6.74 25.57
C GLY A 448 -8.79 -6.99 24.34
N SER A 449 -9.22 -7.84 23.41
CA SER A 449 -8.57 -8.07 22.11
C SER A 449 -9.04 -7.07 21.04
N TYR A 450 -8.58 -7.19 19.79
CA TYR A 450 -8.86 -6.25 18.68
C TYR A 450 -9.48 -6.99 17.49
N THR A 451 -10.42 -6.35 16.79
CA THR A 451 -11.17 -7.01 15.71
C THR A 451 -11.55 -6.06 14.58
N SER A 452 -11.82 -6.60 13.39
CA SER A 452 -12.32 -5.87 12.23
C SER A 452 -13.68 -5.20 12.49
N LEU A 453 -14.00 -4.17 11.71
CA LEU A 453 -15.28 -3.45 11.76
C LEU A 453 -16.11 -3.70 10.49
N LYS A 454 -17.43 -3.76 10.65
CA LYS A 454 -18.42 -3.80 9.56
C LYS A 454 -18.84 -2.41 9.08
N ASP A 455 -18.73 -1.40 9.92
CA ASP A 455 -19.12 -0.02 9.60
C ASP A 455 -18.26 1.00 10.37
N VAL A 456 -17.44 1.76 9.65
CA VAL A 456 -16.59 2.86 10.16
C VAL A 456 -17.29 4.22 10.25
N THR A 457 -18.53 4.31 9.76
CA THR A 457 -19.30 5.56 9.61
C THR A 457 -20.25 5.86 10.77
N SER A 458 -20.31 4.97 11.77
CA SER A 458 -21.20 5.10 12.93
C SER A 458 -20.44 4.91 14.25
N ILE A 459 -20.87 5.63 15.29
CA ILE A 459 -20.39 5.45 16.68
C ILE A 459 -21.59 5.03 17.56
N PRO A 460 -21.49 3.94 18.34
CA PRO A 460 -20.39 2.97 18.35
C PRO A 460 -20.32 2.20 17.02
N PRO A 461 -19.13 1.76 16.57
CA PRO A 461 -18.99 1.00 15.34
C PRO A 461 -19.59 -0.41 15.48
N LYS A 462 -20.02 -0.98 14.36
CA LYS A 462 -20.45 -2.38 14.32
C LYS A 462 -19.21 -3.25 14.11
N MET A 463 -18.88 -4.09 15.09
CA MET A 463 -17.74 -5.01 14.98
C MET A 463 -18.05 -6.21 14.06
N SER A 464 -17.00 -6.73 13.41
CA SER A 464 -16.93 -8.06 12.82
C SER A 464 -16.28 -9.01 13.81
N ASP A 465 -16.47 -10.31 13.67
CA ASP A 465 -15.86 -11.31 14.57
C ASP A 465 -14.72 -12.04 13.86
N ASN A 466 -13.69 -11.27 13.52
CA ASN A 466 -12.47 -11.73 12.87
C ASN A 466 -11.30 -10.80 13.22
N MET A 467 -10.13 -11.38 13.50
CA MET A 467 -8.86 -10.67 13.52
C MET A 467 -8.03 -11.21 12.37
N GLU A 468 -7.71 -10.34 11.41
CA GLU A 468 -6.85 -10.70 10.29
C GLU A 468 -5.41 -10.88 10.78
N SER A 469 -4.66 -11.82 10.20
CA SER A 469 -3.26 -12.07 10.60
C SER A 469 -2.37 -10.85 10.35
N PHE A 470 -2.61 -10.13 9.25
CA PHE A 470 -1.92 -8.88 8.90
C PHE A 470 -2.15 -7.72 9.88
N TRP A 471 -3.10 -7.82 10.81
CA TRP A 471 -3.14 -6.89 11.94
C TRP A 471 -1.81 -6.96 12.73
N LEU A 472 -1.31 -8.17 12.98
CA LEU A 472 -0.07 -8.45 13.68
C LEU A 472 1.15 -8.38 12.76
N ALA A 473 1.04 -8.93 11.55
CA ALA A 473 2.16 -9.00 10.61
C ALA A 473 2.50 -7.64 10.01
N GLU A 474 1.51 -6.81 9.70
CA GLU A 474 1.72 -5.61 8.90
C GLU A 474 1.37 -4.34 9.66
N THR A 475 0.11 -4.20 10.09
CA THR A 475 -0.39 -2.91 10.62
C THR A 475 0.37 -2.50 11.89
N LEU A 476 0.50 -3.41 12.85
CA LEU A 476 1.28 -3.15 14.07
C LEU A 476 2.79 -3.09 13.79
N LYS A 477 3.32 -3.85 12.83
CA LYS A 477 4.74 -3.80 12.46
C LYS A 477 5.10 -2.44 11.87
N TYR A 478 4.35 -1.95 10.88
CA TYR A 478 4.59 -0.65 10.25
C TYR A 478 4.38 0.51 11.23
N LEU A 479 3.38 0.45 12.11
CA LEU A 479 3.22 1.45 13.18
C LEU A 479 4.42 1.44 14.15
N TYR A 480 4.91 0.26 14.55
CA TYR A 480 6.07 0.13 15.43
C TYR A 480 7.35 0.69 14.79
N LEU A 481 7.55 0.41 13.50
CA LEU A 481 8.69 0.92 12.72
C LEU A 481 8.55 2.42 12.39
N LEU A 482 7.33 2.93 12.20
CA LEU A 482 7.06 4.34 11.99
C LEU A 482 7.49 5.16 13.20
N PHE A 483 7.21 4.68 14.42
CA PHE A 483 7.59 5.35 15.67
C PHE A 483 9.01 5.05 16.14
N ASP A 484 9.77 4.24 15.40
CA ASP A 484 11.16 3.92 15.72
C ASP A 484 12.13 5.05 15.35
N ASP A 485 12.89 5.55 16.33
CA ASP A 485 13.93 6.57 16.13
C ASP A 485 15.27 6.00 15.65
N THR A 486 15.49 4.69 15.75
CA THR A 486 16.80 4.07 15.52
C THR A 486 17.10 3.74 14.06
N ASN A 487 16.11 3.89 13.17
CA ASN A 487 16.18 3.43 11.79
C ASN A 487 16.28 1.90 11.66
N LEU A 488 15.62 1.16 12.55
CA LEU A 488 15.44 -0.28 12.46
C LEU A 488 14.86 -0.66 11.09
N MET A 489 15.48 -1.66 10.44
CA MET A 489 15.18 -2.07 9.06
C MET A 489 15.34 -0.93 8.04
N PRO A 490 16.58 -0.49 7.74
CA PRO A 490 16.84 0.56 6.75
C PRO A 490 16.31 0.18 5.36
N LEU A 491 15.59 1.08 4.69
CA LEU A 491 14.91 0.82 3.41
C LEU A 491 15.84 0.55 2.23
N ASN A 492 17.13 0.86 2.36
CA ASN A 492 18.18 0.56 1.37
C ASN A 492 18.94 -0.75 1.67
N GLU A 493 18.65 -1.40 2.80
CA GLU A 493 19.27 -2.67 3.21
C GLU A 493 18.25 -3.82 3.25
N VAL A 494 16.97 -3.50 3.40
CA VAL A 494 15.88 -4.48 3.37
C VAL A 494 14.79 -4.11 2.38
N VAL A 495 14.15 -5.15 1.85
CA VAL A 495 12.91 -5.04 1.08
C VAL A 495 11.85 -5.83 1.83
N PHE A 496 10.78 -5.16 2.21
CA PHE A 496 9.59 -5.82 2.76
C PHE A 496 8.83 -6.50 1.63
N ASN A 497 8.45 -7.76 1.79
CA ASN A 497 7.49 -8.38 0.88
C ASN A 497 6.09 -7.72 1.03
N THR A 498 5.09 -8.16 0.26
CA THR A 498 3.75 -7.54 0.27
C THR A 498 2.94 -7.81 1.56
N GLU A 499 3.42 -8.69 2.44
CA GLU A 499 2.84 -8.96 3.78
C GLU A 499 3.79 -8.48 4.90
N ALA A 500 4.54 -7.40 4.62
CA ALA A 500 5.48 -6.76 5.53
C ALA A 500 6.59 -7.64 6.11
N HIS A 501 6.95 -8.75 5.47
CA HIS A 501 8.08 -9.58 5.89
C HIS A 501 9.40 -9.05 5.31
N PRO A 502 10.37 -8.58 6.14
CA PRO A 502 11.63 -8.05 5.62
C PRO A 502 12.54 -9.16 5.11
N PHE A 503 13.05 -8.98 3.89
CA PHE A 503 14.16 -9.73 3.30
C PHE A 503 15.37 -8.81 3.13
N PRO A 504 16.60 -9.36 3.16
CA PRO A 504 17.79 -8.57 2.86
C PRO A 504 17.82 -8.19 1.37
N VAL A 505 18.31 -6.98 1.08
CA VAL A 505 18.91 -6.69 -0.22
C VAL A 505 20.15 -7.57 -0.37
N PHE A 506 20.31 -8.22 -1.51
CA PHE A 506 21.43 -9.14 -1.73
C PHE A 506 22.03 -9.03 -3.13
N SER A 507 23.35 -9.21 -3.18
CA SER A 507 24.05 -9.36 -4.44
C SER A 507 23.70 -10.68 -5.14
N MET A 508 23.37 -10.59 -6.42
CA MET A 508 23.20 -11.75 -7.29
C MET A 508 24.55 -12.47 -7.43
N ASN A 509 24.58 -13.77 -7.09
CA ASN A 509 25.75 -14.60 -7.39
C ASN A 509 25.77 -14.94 -8.91
N PRO A 510 26.87 -15.48 -9.46
CA PRO A 510 26.93 -15.86 -10.88
C PRO A 510 25.93 -16.94 -11.32
N LEU A 511 25.23 -17.58 -10.37
CA LEU A 511 24.23 -18.62 -10.67
C LEU A 511 22.90 -18.00 -11.12
N PHE A 512 22.62 -16.76 -10.73
CA PHE A 512 21.35 -16.09 -10.95
C PHE A 512 21.49 -14.94 -11.96
N SER A 513 20.51 -14.84 -12.84
CA SER A 513 20.39 -13.77 -13.83
C SER A 513 18.93 -13.61 -14.18
N THR A 514 18.51 -12.42 -14.60
CA THR A 514 17.16 -12.21 -15.15
C THR A 514 16.84 -13.23 -16.25
N GLY A 515 17.81 -13.54 -17.13
CA GLY A 515 17.67 -14.66 -18.08
C GLY A 515 16.69 -14.43 -19.25
N TRP A 516 15.99 -13.29 -19.29
CA TRP A 516 15.14 -12.88 -20.40
C TRP A 516 15.30 -11.39 -20.72
N LYS A 517 14.78 -10.98 -21.88
CA LYS A 517 14.71 -9.59 -22.34
C LYS A 517 13.31 -9.32 -22.86
N ARG A 518 12.84 -8.08 -22.70
CA ARG A 518 11.55 -7.63 -23.23
C ARG A 518 11.50 -7.88 -24.74
N SER A 519 10.41 -8.48 -25.22
CA SER A 519 10.17 -8.69 -26.65
C SER A 519 9.73 -7.38 -27.31
N THR A 520 10.10 -7.16 -28.58
CA THR A 520 9.60 -6.00 -29.33
C THR A 520 8.25 -6.31 -29.98
N PRO A 521 7.29 -5.36 -30.03
CA PRO A 521 6.02 -5.58 -30.70
C PRO A 521 6.23 -5.94 -32.18
N GLY A 522 5.94 -7.19 -32.55
CA GLY A 522 6.10 -7.71 -33.91
C GLY A 522 7.25 -8.71 -34.11
N GLU A 523 8.12 -8.91 -33.12
CA GLU A 523 8.99 -10.08 -33.08
C GLU A 523 8.18 -11.31 -32.66
N PRO A 524 8.31 -12.46 -33.36
CA PRO A 524 7.65 -13.68 -32.92
C PRO A 524 8.27 -14.14 -31.59
N GLY A 525 7.62 -13.80 -30.48
CA GLY A 525 7.95 -14.30 -29.16
C GLY A 525 7.91 -15.83 -29.15
N ALA A 526 8.89 -16.44 -28.48
CA ALA A 526 9.05 -17.89 -28.33
C ALA A 526 7.96 -18.54 -27.46
N GLY A 527 6.70 -18.42 -27.88
CA GLY A 527 5.51 -19.06 -27.28
C GLY A 527 4.74 -19.96 -28.26
N ALA A 528 5.26 -20.16 -29.49
CA ALA A 528 4.70 -21.12 -30.43
C ALA A 528 5.36 -22.51 -30.28
N ALA A 529 5.30 -23.09 -29.08
CA ALA A 529 5.57 -24.52 -28.90
C ALA A 529 4.24 -25.27 -28.92
N GLY A 530 3.93 -25.91 -30.05
CA GLY A 530 2.92 -26.96 -30.14
C GLY A 530 1.54 -26.56 -30.65
N VAL A 531 1.43 -26.08 -31.91
CA VAL A 531 0.18 -26.30 -32.66
C VAL A 531 0.11 -27.80 -32.95
N VAL A 532 -0.65 -28.54 -32.14
CA VAL A 532 -1.07 -29.90 -32.50
C VAL A 532 -2.04 -29.76 -33.67
N GLU A 533 -1.62 -30.23 -34.84
CA GLU A 533 -2.49 -30.35 -36.01
C GLU A 533 -3.77 -31.13 -35.64
N GLU A 534 -4.94 -30.55 -35.96
CA GLU A 534 -6.21 -31.26 -35.87
C GLU A 534 -6.17 -32.56 -36.71
N PRO A 535 -6.55 -33.73 -36.15
CA PRO A 535 -6.68 -34.92 -36.97
C PRO A 535 -7.92 -34.79 -37.86
N LYS A 536 -7.69 -34.97 -39.17
CA LYS A 536 -8.69 -35.01 -40.23
C LYS A 536 -9.88 -35.91 -39.86
N LYS A 537 -11.10 -35.35 -39.99
CA LYS A 537 -12.38 -36.07 -39.88
C LYS A 537 -12.39 -37.35 -40.72
N GLN A 538 -12.41 -38.51 -40.07
CA GLN A 538 -12.85 -39.76 -40.69
C GLN A 538 -14.30 -40.03 -40.27
N ASN A 539 -15.15 -40.23 -41.28
CA ASN A 539 -16.55 -40.63 -41.15
C ASN A 539 -16.63 -42.02 -40.51
N VAL A 540 -17.20 -42.12 -39.30
CA VAL A 540 -17.68 -43.38 -38.73
C VAL A 540 -19.13 -43.18 -38.28
N ARG A 541 -20.00 -44.09 -38.71
CA ARG A 541 -21.45 -44.12 -38.45
C ARG A 541 -21.75 -44.31 -36.95
N PRO A 542 -22.90 -43.83 -36.44
CA PRO A 542 -23.27 -44.02 -35.04
C PRO A 542 -23.88 -45.40 -34.81
N PRO A 543 -23.63 -46.04 -33.65
CA PRO A 543 -24.49 -47.08 -33.12
C PRO A 543 -25.57 -46.49 -32.21
N VAL A 544 -26.75 -47.08 -32.40
CA VAL A 544 -28.07 -46.99 -31.78
C VAL A 544 -28.11 -46.79 -30.26
N ASP A 545 -29.11 -46.03 -29.83
CA ASP A 545 -29.57 -45.74 -28.47
C ASP A 545 -29.80 -46.97 -27.57
N GLU A 546 -29.50 -46.83 -26.28
CA GLU A 546 -30.41 -47.28 -25.22
C GLU A 546 -30.50 -46.21 -24.12
N ALA A 547 -31.73 -45.80 -23.84
CA ALA A 547 -32.12 -44.75 -22.94
C ALA A 547 -32.22 -45.24 -21.49
N VAL A 548 -31.79 -44.42 -20.52
CA VAL A 548 -32.40 -44.39 -19.19
C VAL A 548 -32.54 -42.94 -18.70
N ASP A 549 -33.79 -42.67 -18.32
CA ASP A 549 -34.44 -41.50 -17.75
C ASP A 549 -33.76 -40.90 -16.51
N SER A 550 -33.69 -39.55 -16.47
CA SER A 550 -33.90 -38.81 -15.22
C SER A 550 -34.40 -37.39 -15.51
N GLY A 551 -35.72 -37.24 -15.45
CA GLY A 551 -36.37 -35.93 -15.43
C GLY A 551 -36.15 -35.15 -14.12
N LYS A 552 -35.87 -33.84 -14.23
CA LYS A 552 -36.71 -32.72 -13.77
C LYS A 552 -35.87 -31.45 -13.61
N GLU A 553 -35.92 -30.62 -14.65
CA GLU A 553 -35.59 -29.20 -14.57
C GLU A 553 -36.70 -28.43 -13.83
N LYS A 554 -36.31 -27.46 -12.98
CA LYS A 554 -37.12 -26.29 -12.66
C LYS A 554 -36.34 -25.03 -13.00
N LYS A 555 -36.79 -24.36 -14.08
CA LYS A 555 -36.47 -22.98 -14.45
C LYS A 555 -36.90 -21.98 -13.37
N ILE A 556 -36.08 -20.97 -13.10
CA ILE A 556 -36.53 -19.60 -12.84
C ILE A 556 -35.60 -18.63 -13.60
N SER A 557 -36.24 -17.66 -14.23
CA SER A 557 -35.81 -16.75 -15.27
C SER A 557 -35.02 -15.53 -14.78
N ALA A 558 -33.99 -15.15 -15.53
CA ALA A 558 -33.49 -13.78 -15.60
C ALA A 558 -34.37 -12.96 -16.57
N ALA A 559 -34.79 -11.77 -16.17
CA ALA A 559 -35.49 -10.82 -17.03
C ALA A 559 -34.68 -9.51 -17.06
N ALA A 560 -34.13 -9.21 -18.24
CA ALA A 560 -33.62 -7.90 -18.61
C ALA A 560 -34.66 -7.22 -19.53
N ALA A 561 -34.85 -5.92 -19.38
CA ALA A 561 -35.69 -5.10 -20.25
C ALA A 561 -34.87 -3.94 -20.86
N PRO A 562 -35.27 -3.41 -22.04
CA PRO A 562 -34.36 -2.85 -23.03
C PRO A 562 -34.38 -1.30 -23.10
N GLY A 563 -33.39 -0.77 -23.82
CA GLY A 563 -33.08 0.66 -23.91
C GLY A 563 -33.97 1.53 -24.80
N THR A 564 -33.50 2.77 -24.95
CA THR A 564 -33.99 3.77 -25.91
C THR A 564 -32.82 4.58 -26.45
N GLU A 565 -32.60 4.49 -27.75
CA GLU A 565 -31.76 5.37 -28.56
C GLU A 565 -32.38 6.77 -28.69
N LYS A 566 -31.53 7.81 -28.68
CA LYS A 566 -31.80 9.08 -29.38
C LYS A 566 -30.51 9.58 -30.04
N LYS A 567 -30.55 9.66 -31.38
CA LYS A 567 -29.61 10.40 -32.23
C LYS A 567 -29.90 11.91 -32.17
N LEU A 568 -28.85 12.72 -32.16
CA LEU A 568 -28.75 14.11 -32.67
C LEU A 568 -27.25 14.38 -32.85
N VAL A 569 -26.72 14.23 -34.07
CA VAL A 569 -26.37 15.26 -35.07
C VAL A 569 -25.18 16.13 -34.67
N ASP A 570 -24.22 16.10 -35.61
CA ASP A 570 -22.92 16.73 -35.77
C ASP A 570 -22.93 18.27 -35.70
N ASP A 571 -21.88 18.86 -35.12
CA ASP A 571 -21.42 20.20 -35.50
C ASP A 571 -19.96 20.41 -35.09
N THR A 572 -19.04 20.22 -36.04
CA THR A 572 -17.65 20.67 -35.96
C THR A 572 -17.50 22.19 -36.10
N LYS A 573 -16.76 22.84 -35.20
CA LYS A 573 -15.92 24.02 -35.53
C LYS A 573 -14.79 24.27 -34.52
N LYS A 574 -13.59 24.45 -35.08
CA LYS A 574 -12.30 24.78 -34.45
C LYS A 574 -12.35 26.08 -33.64
N VAL A 575 -11.73 26.10 -32.45
CA VAL A 575 -11.08 27.30 -31.87
C VAL A 575 -9.78 26.88 -31.16
N LYS A 576 -8.69 27.54 -31.54
CA LYS A 576 -7.37 27.52 -30.90
C LYS A 576 -7.41 28.36 -29.63
N ASN A 577 -6.73 27.92 -28.56
CA ASN A 577 -5.81 28.70 -27.71
C ASN A 577 -5.63 28.02 -26.34
N ALA A 578 -4.37 27.78 -25.99
CA ALA A 578 -3.93 27.41 -24.66
C ALA A 578 -3.93 28.65 -23.73
N PRO A 579 -4.20 28.51 -22.42
CA PRO A 579 -3.77 29.49 -21.43
C PRO A 579 -2.48 29.05 -20.75
N ALA A 580 -1.56 30.01 -20.64
CA ALA A 580 -0.22 29.90 -20.10
C ALA A 580 -0.19 29.88 -18.57
N ALA A 581 0.82 29.21 -18.02
CA ALA A 581 1.29 29.35 -16.65
C ALA A 581 1.83 30.78 -16.43
N ALA A 582 1.07 31.65 -15.76
CA ALA A 582 1.53 33.00 -15.41
C ALA A 582 0.91 33.58 -14.11
N GLU A 583 -0.05 32.91 -13.47
CA GLU A 583 -0.70 33.44 -12.26
C GLU A 583 0.14 33.39 -10.96
N PRO A 584 0.95 32.34 -10.68
CA PRO A 584 1.71 32.28 -9.42
C PRO A 584 2.80 33.36 -9.30
N ALA A 585 3.45 33.71 -10.42
CA ALA A 585 4.53 34.69 -10.43
C ALA A 585 4.05 36.13 -10.19
N LYS A 586 2.80 36.43 -10.54
CA LYS A 586 2.25 37.78 -10.40
C LYS A 586 2.00 38.14 -8.93
N ALA A 587 1.51 37.21 -8.12
CA ALA A 587 1.27 37.41 -6.70
C ALA A 587 2.57 37.69 -5.93
N ALA A 588 3.64 36.93 -6.19
CA ALA A 588 4.95 37.13 -5.58
C ALA A 588 5.59 38.47 -5.98
N ILE A 589 5.42 38.89 -7.24
CA ILE A 589 5.92 40.19 -7.72
C ILE A 589 5.15 41.35 -7.07
N ASP A 590 3.84 41.21 -6.88
CA ASP A 590 3.03 42.27 -6.27
C ASP A 590 3.32 42.39 -4.75
N GLU A 591 3.60 41.29 -4.05
CA GLU A 591 4.04 41.29 -2.65
C GLU A 591 5.43 41.95 -2.47
N LEU A 592 6.38 41.68 -3.36
CA LEU A 592 7.71 42.31 -3.34
C LEU A 592 7.68 43.81 -3.68
N LYS A 593 6.74 44.25 -4.52
CA LYS A 593 6.48 45.68 -4.75
C LYS A 593 5.91 46.35 -3.50
N GLU A 594 5.00 45.68 -2.80
CA GLU A 594 4.41 46.19 -1.56
C GLU A 594 5.47 46.32 -0.45
N ILE A 595 6.40 45.36 -0.34
CA ILE A 595 7.55 45.42 0.58
C ILE A 595 8.49 46.57 0.22
N LYS A 596 8.74 46.80 -1.07
CA LYS A 596 9.56 47.92 -1.56
C LYS A 596 8.89 49.28 -1.30
N GLU A 597 7.58 49.39 -1.48
CA GLU A 597 6.84 50.62 -1.17
C GLU A 597 6.85 50.92 0.34
N LYS A 598 6.64 49.91 1.19
CA LYS A 598 6.74 50.02 2.66
C LYS A 598 8.16 50.31 3.17
N SER A 599 9.20 50.03 2.38
CA SER A 599 10.60 50.34 2.74
C SER A 599 10.95 51.84 2.71
N ASN A 600 10.09 52.67 2.11
CA ASN A 600 10.25 54.13 2.09
C ASN A 600 9.51 54.84 3.23
N GLU A 601 8.70 54.13 4.02
CA GLU A 601 7.97 54.69 5.16
C GLU A 601 8.68 54.31 6.47
N LYS A 602 9.07 55.32 7.26
CA LYS A 602 9.67 55.14 8.59
C LYS A 602 8.58 54.83 9.62
N GLU A 603 8.12 53.58 9.70
CA GLU A 603 7.45 53.09 10.91
C GLU A 603 8.02 51.74 11.35
N LEU A 604 8.35 51.66 12.64
CA LEU A 604 8.98 50.54 13.32
C LEU A 604 7.89 49.61 13.89
N GLU A 605 7.65 48.49 13.22
CA GLU A 605 7.01 47.30 13.82
C GLU A 605 7.97 46.10 13.77
N VAL A 606 7.80 45.18 14.71
CA VAL A 606 8.65 43.99 14.91
C VAL A 606 8.53 43.07 13.68
N GLU A 607 9.53 43.10 12.80
CA GLU A 607 9.53 42.38 11.52
C GLU A 607 9.98 40.91 11.64
N ASP A 608 9.34 40.07 10.82
CA ASP A 608 9.80 38.72 10.47
C ASP A 608 11.25 38.76 9.95
N PRO A 609 12.18 37.97 10.53
CA PRO A 609 13.58 37.93 10.10
C PRO A 609 13.79 37.68 8.60
N ALA A 610 12.87 36.96 7.94
CA ALA A 610 12.94 36.70 6.50
C ALA A 610 12.70 37.98 5.68
N ASN A 611 11.71 38.79 6.06
CA ASN A 611 11.35 40.03 5.38
C ASN A 611 12.39 41.13 5.61
N ALA A 612 13.01 41.17 6.79
CA ALA A 612 14.12 42.08 7.09
C ALA A 612 15.32 41.86 6.15
N LYS A 613 15.64 40.60 5.85
CA LYS A 613 16.75 40.22 4.97
C LYS A 613 16.47 40.56 3.49
N ILE A 614 15.22 40.41 3.06
CA ILE A 614 14.78 40.78 1.70
C ILE A 614 14.85 42.30 1.51
N ARG A 615 14.44 43.08 2.52
CA ARG A 615 14.53 44.55 2.49
C ARG A 615 15.97 45.05 2.40
N GLU A 616 16.90 44.47 3.14
CA GLU A 616 18.32 44.83 3.08
C GLU A 616 18.89 44.65 1.67
N ARG A 617 18.57 43.54 1.01
CA ARG A 617 18.97 43.28 -0.39
C ARG A 617 18.36 44.27 -1.38
N LEU A 618 17.07 44.57 -1.23
CA LEU A 618 16.39 45.57 -2.07
C LEU A 618 16.96 46.99 -1.88
N GLN A 619 17.37 47.36 -0.66
CA GLN A 619 18.03 48.64 -0.38
C GLN A 619 19.46 48.71 -0.93
N ASN A 620 20.15 47.58 -1.02
CA ASN A 620 21.47 47.45 -1.63
C ASN A 620 21.44 47.42 -3.18
N GLY A 621 20.23 47.39 -3.78
CA GLY A 621 20.03 47.53 -5.22
C GLY A 621 19.95 46.21 -5.98
N ASP A 622 19.84 45.08 -5.29
CA ASP A 622 19.70 43.75 -5.90
C ASP A 622 18.44 43.67 -6.77
N ASN A 623 18.52 42.90 -7.86
CA ASN A 623 17.38 42.70 -8.76
C ASN A 623 16.33 41.80 -8.10
N VAL A 624 15.07 42.20 -8.15
CA VAL A 624 13.92 41.44 -7.64
C VAL A 624 13.89 40.02 -8.19
N ASN A 625 14.26 39.81 -9.46
CA ASN A 625 14.28 38.48 -10.05
C ASN A 625 15.38 37.59 -9.47
N GLU A 626 16.54 38.15 -9.11
CA GLU A 626 17.64 37.39 -8.47
C GLU A 626 17.30 37.03 -7.03
N ILE A 627 16.59 37.92 -6.31
CA ILE A 627 16.09 37.62 -4.96
C ILE A 627 15.05 36.49 -5.01
N ILE A 628 14.18 36.48 -6.02
CA ILE A 628 13.19 35.42 -6.22
C ILE A 628 13.89 34.08 -6.54
N GLU A 629 14.88 34.07 -7.42
CA GLU A 629 15.62 32.85 -7.75
C GLU A 629 16.35 32.28 -6.51
N ASP A 630 17.01 33.12 -5.71
CA ASP A 630 17.68 32.69 -4.48
C ASP A 630 16.71 32.19 -3.39
N MET A 631 15.48 32.71 -3.35
CA MET A 631 14.44 32.29 -2.39
C MET A 631 13.74 30.99 -2.82
N ILE A 632 13.77 30.67 -4.12
CA ILE A 632 13.28 29.39 -4.64
C ILE A 632 14.29 28.27 -4.35
N ASP A 633 15.58 28.62 -4.23
CA ASP A 633 16.68 27.69 -3.97
C ASP A 633 17.02 27.50 -2.46
N MET A 634 16.32 28.19 -1.55
CA MET A 634 16.41 28.03 -0.08
C MET A 634 15.22 27.27 0.49
#